data_AF-A0A6S6NY59-F1
#
_entry.id   AF-A0A6S6NY59-F1
#
_cell.length_a   1.000
_cell.length_b   1.000
_cell.length_c   1.000
_cell.angle_alpha   90.00
_cell.angle_beta   90.00
_cell.angle_gamma   90.00
#
_symmetry.space_group_name_H-M   'P 1'
#
loop_
_entity.id
_entity.type
_entity.pdbx_description
1 polymer ?
#
loop_
_entity_poly.entity_id
_entity_poly.type
_entity_poly.pdbx_seq_one_letter_code
_entity_poly.pdbx_strand_id
1 'polypeptide(L)' 'MDLPSGHTYTTHPGSTLLFPTLCTPTAPTPQTPAAEPNPNRGLNTPKRRHTRTQDRARRIHAERKLNDHLATERNKPPPF' A
#
# COMPACT_ATOMS: atom_id res chain seq x y z
N MET A 1 -20.69 2.98 -19.02
CA MET A 1 -20.33 1.58 -19.31
C MET A 1 -21.63 0.87 -19.51
N ASP A 2 -22.07 0.85 -20.76
CA ASP A 2 -23.37 0.30 -21.12
C ASP A 2 -23.28 -1.22 -21.11
N LEU A 3 -24.16 -1.88 -20.35
CA LEU A 3 -24.24 -3.33 -20.41
C LEU A 3 -24.79 -3.72 -21.79
N PRO A 4 -24.33 -4.85 -22.38
CA PRO A 4 -24.78 -5.30 -23.70
C PRO A 4 -26.30 -5.51 -23.83
N SER A 5 -27.01 -5.63 -22.69
CA SER A 5 -28.46 -5.78 -22.61
C SER A 5 -29.22 -4.47 -22.33
N GLY A 6 -28.54 -3.34 -22.12
CA GLY A 6 -29.17 -2.06 -21.78
C GLY A 6 -29.80 -2.00 -20.39
N HIS A 7 -29.57 -2.99 -19.52
CA HIS A 7 -30.13 -2.99 -18.17
C HIS A 7 -29.33 -2.12 -17.20
N THR A 8 -30.05 -1.29 -16.45
CA THR A 8 -29.51 -0.53 -15.32
C THR A 8 -29.77 -1.32 -14.04
N TYR A 9 -28.71 -1.66 -13.32
CA TYR A 9 -28.81 -2.33 -12.02
C TYR A 9 -28.62 -1.31 -10.89
N THR A 10 -29.63 -1.19 -10.03
CA THR A 10 -29.58 -0.34 -8.84
C THR A 10 -29.31 -1.22 -7.62
N THR A 11 -28.25 -0.93 -6.88
CA THR A 11 -27.94 -1.61 -5.61
C THR A 11 -28.30 -0.69 -4.45
N HIS A 12 -29.04 -1.22 -3.47
CA HIS A 12 -29.35 -0.52 -2.23
C HIS A 12 -28.45 -1.03 -1.09
N PRO A 13 -28.00 -0.16 -0.18
CA PRO A 13 -27.21 -0.60 0.97
C PRO A 13 -28.06 -1.46 1.91
N GLY A 14 -27.46 -2.50 2.51
CA GLY A 14 -28.18 -3.39 3.44
C GLY A 14 -28.76 -2.67 4.67
N SER A 15 -28.20 -1.51 5.04
CA SER A 15 -28.68 -0.64 6.11
C SER A 15 -30.06 -0.04 5.85
N THR A 16 -30.58 -0.11 4.62
CA THR A 16 -31.90 0.44 4.25
C THR A 16 -33.02 -0.16 5.12
N LEU A 17 -32.90 -1.42 5.56
CA LEU A 17 -33.89 -2.07 6.44
C LEU A 17 -33.97 -1.43 7.83
N LEU A 18 -32.84 -0.95 8.35
CA LEU A 18 -32.74 -0.42 9.71
C LEU A 18 -32.89 1.11 9.74
N PHE A 19 -32.42 1.80 8.70
CA PHE A 19 -32.35 3.27 8.63
C PHE A 19 -32.87 3.80 7.28
N PRO A 20 -34.17 3.64 6.97
CA PRO A 20 -34.72 4.00 5.67
C PRO A 20 -34.60 5.50 5.34
N THR A 21 -34.76 6.36 6.33
CA THR A 21 -34.67 7.83 6.18
C THR A 21 -33.25 8.35 5.95
N LEU A 22 -32.23 7.61 6.40
CA LEU A 22 -30.83 7.96 6.13
C LEU A 22 -30.37 7.47 4.75
N CYS A 23 -31.02 6.44 4.22
CA CYS A 23 -30.69 5.84 2.93
C CYS A 23 -31.45 6.50 1.76
N THR A 24 -32.39 7.41 2.01
CA THR A 24 -33.09 8.18 0.96
C THR A 24 -32.14 9.14 0.24
N PRO A 25 -31.99 9.04 -1.09
CA PRO A 25 -31.17 9.95 -1.87
C PRO A 25 -31.65 11.40 -1.74
N THR A 26 -30.77 12.34 -1.42
CA THR A 26 -31.12 13.75 -1.20
C THR A 26 -31.46 14.49 -2.50
N ALA A 27 -30.72 14.23 -3.58
CA ALA A 27 -30.98 14.75 -4.94
C ALA A 27 -30.11 13.96 -5.94
N PRO A 28 -30.51 13.86 -7.22
CA PRO A 28 -29.61 13.36 -8.26
C PRO A 28 -28.37 14.25 -8.37
N THR A 29 -27.19 13.65 -8.21
CA THR A 29 -25.92 14.35 -8.41
C THR A 29 -25.62 14.48 -9.90
N PRO A 30 -25.10 15.62 -10.37
CA PRO A 30 -24.67 15.75 -11.76
C PRO A 30 -23.57 14.72 -12.04
N GLN A 31 -23.72 13.98 -13.15
CA GLN A 31 -22.67 13.08 -13.60
C GLN A 31 -21.46 13.90 -14.03
N THR A 32 -20.41 13.87 -13.22
CA THR A 32 -19.13 14.46 -13.60
C THR A 32 -18.31 13.39 -14.31
N PRO A 33 -17.75 13.66 -15.49
CA PRO A 33 -16.84 12.71 -16.14
C PRO A 33 -15.68 12.37 -15.19
N ALA A 34 -15.27 11.11 -15.17
CA ALA A 34 -14.10 10.70 -14.40
C ALA A 34 -12.90 11.53 -14.87
N ALA A 35 -12.23 12.20 -13.93
CA ALA A 35 -11.02 12.95 -14.25
C ALA A 35 -9.95 11.99 -14.77
N GLU A 36 -9.26 12.36 -15.84
CA GLU A 36 -8.13 11.58 -16.33
C GLU A 36 -7.05 11.49 -15.24
N PRO A 37 -6.41 10.31 -15.07
CA PRO A 37 -5.33 10.16 -14.11
C PRO A 37 -4.18 11.11 -14.47
N ASN A 38 -3.88 12.03 -13.55
CA ASN A 38 -2.78 12.96 -13.73
C ASN A 38 -1.44 12.18 -13.79
N PRO A 39 -0.66 12.25 -14.88
CA PRO A 39 0.61 11.52 -15.01
C PRO A 39 1.64 11.92 -13.95
N ASN A 40 1.49 13.10 -13.36
CA ASN A 40 2.37 13.65 -12.33
C ASN A 40 1.88 13.41 -10.90
N ARG A 41 0.78 12.67 -10.70
CA ARG A 41 0.21 12.38 -9.36
C ARG A 41 1.23 11.75 -8.41
N GLY A 42 2.18 10.98 -8.94
CA GLY A 42 3.25 10.32 -8.18
C GLY A 42 4.59 11.07 -8.18
N LEU A 43 4.71 12.21 -8.87
CA LEU A 43 5.99 12.88 -9.08
C LEU A 43 6.55 13.57 -7.82
N ASN A 44 5.69 13.77 -6.82
CA ASN A 44 6.09 14.28 -5.50
C ASN A 44 6.73 13.21 -4.60
N THR A 45 6.88 11.97 -5.08
CA THR A 45 7.50 10.88 -4.30
C THR A 45 8.98 10.74 -4.65
N PRO A 46 9.88 10.74 -3.65
CA PRO A 46 11.29 10.53 -3.91
C PRO A 46 11.53 9.12 -4.44
N LYS A 47 12.32 9.02 -5.52
CA LYS A 47 12.74 7.72 -6.08
C LYS A 47 13.83 7.11 -5.21
N ARG A 48 13.74 5.80 -4.99
CA ARG A 48 14.73 5.06 -4.19
C ARG A 48 16.07 5.00 -4.92
N ARG A 49 17.16 5.45 -4.27
CA ARG A 49 18.51 5.47 -4.88
C ARG A 49 19.20 4.10 -4.96
N HIS A 50 18.85 3.17 -4.07
CA HIS A 50 19.42 1.82 -4.02
C HIS A 50 18.31 0.78 -3.97
N THR A 51 18.60 -0.46 -4.37
CA THR A 51 17.64 -1.57 -4.22
C THR A 51 17.54 -1.99 -2.75
N ARG A 52 16.42 -2.62 -2.36
CA ARG A 52 16.27 -3.17 -0.99
C ARG A 52 17.36 -4.21 -0.67
N THR A 53 17.75 -4.99 -1.66
CA THR A 53 18.82 -5.99 -1.55
C THR A 53 20.17 -5.35 -1.24
N GLN A 54 20.53 -4.25 -1.94
CA GLN A 54 21.76 -3.51 -1.69
C GLN A 54 21.79 -2.92 -0.27
N ASP A 55 20.71 -2.29 0.19
CA ASP A 55 20.64 -1.74 1.54
C ASP A 55 20.71 -2.83 2.61
N ARG A 56 20.07 -3.99 2.36
CA ARG A 56 20.14 -5.14 3.27
C ARG A 56 21.56 -5.67 3.38
N ALA A 57 22.24 -5.86 2.25
CA ALA A 57 23.63 -6.32 2.23
C ALA A 57 24.55 -5.34 2.96
N ARG A 58 24.41 -4.03 2.71
CA ARG A 58 25.17 -2.98 3.39
C ARG A 58 24.97 -3.01 4.91
N ARG A 59 23.71 -3.13 5.36
CA ARG A 59 23.38 -3.21 6.79
C ARG A 59 23.99 -4.44 7.44
N ILE A 60 23.85 -5.62 6.83
CA ILE A 60 24.42 -6.87 7.36
C ILE A 60 25.95 -6.75 7.45
N HIS A 61 26.61 -6.19 6.45
CA HIS A 61 28.06 -6.02 6.47
C HIS A 61 28.51 -5.05 7.57
N ALA A 62 27.81 -3.93 7.73
CA ALA A 62 28.08 -2.99 8.81
C ALA A 62 27.91 -3.64 10.19
N GLU A 63 26.83 -4.40 10.37
CA GLU A 63 26.54 -5.11 11.61
C GLU A 63 27.58 -6.18 11.94
N ARG A 64 28.01 -6.96 10.93
CA ARG A 64 29.10 -7.93 11.09
C ARG A 64 30.37 -7.24 11.57
N LYS A 65 30.76 -6.15 10.91
CA LYS A 65 31.95 -5.38 11.29
C LYS A 65 31.90 -4.86 12.73
N LEU A 66 30.72 -4.41 13.20
CA LEU A 66 30.56 -3.98 14.60
C LEU A 66 30.67 -5.17 15.57
N ASN A 67 30.13 -6.32 15.18
CA ASN A 67 30.08 -7.52 16.01
C ASN A 67 31.29 -8.45 15.84
N ASP A 68 32.32 -8.05 15.10
CA ASP A 68 33.52 -8.86 14.86
C ASP A 68 34.14 -9.34 16.17
N HIS A 69 34.25 -8.46 17.18
CA HIS A 69 34.78 -8.82 18.50
C HIS A 69 33.92 -9.90 19.21
N LEU A 70 32.59 -9.78 19.19
CA LEU A 70 31.70 -10.78 19.76
C LEU A 70 31.84 -12.13 19.06
N ALA A 71 32.01 -12.12 17.74
CA ALA A 71 32.26 -13.34 16.96
C ALA A 71 33.60 -13.98 17.36
N THR A 72 34.66 -13.19 17.57
CA THR A 72 35.96 -13.72 18.03
C THR A 72 35.87 -14.37 19.41
N GLU A 73 35.17 -13.74 20.37
CA GLU A 73 34.97 -14.29 21.71
C GLU A 73 34.16 -15.60 21.67
N ARG A 74 33.09 -15.63 20.88
CA ARG A 74 32.22 -16.81 20.70
C ARG A 74 32.95 -18.00 20.07
N ASN A 75 33.89 -17.73 19.17
CA ASN A 75 34.65 -18.75 18.45
C ASN A 75 35.87 -19.27 19.22
N LYS A 76 36.12 -18.81 20.46
CA LYS A 76 37.18 -19.36 21.29
C LYS A 76 36.91 -20.84 21.57
N PRO A 77 37.90 -21.74 21.43
CA PRO A 77 37.71 -23.12 21.82
C PRO A 77 37.38 -23.19 23.31
N PRO A 78 36.51 -24.12 23.73
CA PRO A 78 36.21 -24.31 25.14
C PRO A 78 37.51 -24.62 25.89
N PRO A 79 37.66 -24.11 27.13
CA PRO A 79 38.75 -24.56 27.97
C PRO A 79 38.47 -26.02 28.35
N PHE A 80 39.31 -26.92 27.84
CA PHE A 80 39.28 -28.40 27.98
C PHE A 80 38.38 -29.14 26.99
#